data_AF-A0A4Q5QCT0-F1
#
_entry.id   AF-A0A4Q5QCT0-F1
#
_cell.length_a   1.000
_cell.length_b   1.000
_cell.length_c   1.000
_cell.angle_alpha   90.00
_cell.angle_beta   90.00
_cell.angle_gamma   90.00
#
_symmetry.space_group_name_H-M   'P 1'
#
loop_
_entity.id
_entity.type
_entity.pdbx_description
1 polymer ?
#
loop_
_entity_poly.entity_id
_entity_poly.type
_entity_poly.pdbx_seq_one_letter_code
_entity_poly.pdbx_strand_id
1 'polypeptide(L)'
;MTPFDPPVLAEKVSAVERHLARVAQKLPARPQDLRPSTDDTDVVILHLWQAIQIVIDMALSACVRLNLGAPGGYADAFTKLAAAGFLEASLSDRLFQASGLRTGQLQRPDSRRR
;
A
#
# COMPACT_ATOMS: atom_id res chain seq x y z
N MET A 1 -11.87 9.10 14.82
CA MET A 1 -12.26 10.07 13.77
C MET A 1 -11.35 9.83 12.58
N THR A 2 -11.87 9.62 11.37
CA THR A 2 -11.02 9.45 10.18
C THR A 2 -10.50 10.81 9.72
N PRO A 3 -9.26 10.92 9.20
CA PRO A 3 -8.76 12.17 8.63
C PRO A 3 -9.40 12.52 7.27
N PHE A 4 -10.27 11.66 6.73
CA PHE A 4 -10.88 11.83 5.41
C PHE A 4 -12.38 12.07 5.48
N ASP A 5 -12.89 12.85 4.54
CA ASP A 5 -14.32 12.96 4.28
C ASP A 5 -14.86 11.60 3.83
N PRO A 6 -16.00 11.11 4.38
CA PRO A 6 -16.50 9.77 4.08
C PRO A 6 -16.65 9.43 2.59
N PRO A 7 -17.13 10.35 1.71
CA PRO A 7 -17.23 10.07 0.28
C PRO A 7 -15.87 9.87 -0.38
N VAL A 8 -14.86 10.67 0.00
CA VAL A 8 -13.50 10.56 -0.53
C VAL A 8 -12.89 9.23 -0.11
N LEU A 9 -13.05 8.86 1.16
CA LEU A 9 -12.57 7.57 1.66
C LEU A 9 -13.23 6.40 0.92
N ALA A 10 -14.55 6.45 0.73
CA ALA A 10 -15.30 5.42 0.00
C ALA A 10 -14.82 5.28 -1.45
N GLU A 11 -14.57 6.40 -2.14
CA GLU A 11 -14.04 6.41 -3.50
C GLU A 11 -12.65 5.74 -3.58
N LYS A 12 -11.73 6.08 -2.66
CA LYS A 12 -10.39 5.50 -2.64
C LYS A 12 -10.39 4.02 -2.28
N VAL A 13 -11.21 3.62 -1.31
CA VAL A 13 -11.41 2.19 -0.98
C VAL A 13 -11.96 1.43 -2.19
N SER A 14 -13.00 1.95 -2.84
CA SER A 14 -13.58 1.33 -4.04
C SER A 14 -12.57 1.24 -5.19
N ALA A 15 -11.69 2.23 -5.35
CA ALA A 15 -10.62 2.17 -6.34
C ALA A 15 -9.62 1.04 -6.02
N VAL A 16 -9.17 0.92 -4.76
CA VAL A 16 -8.29 -0.18 -4.31
C VAL A 16 -8.95 -1.53 -4.57
N GLU A 17 -10.22 -1.71 -4.18
CA GLU A 17 -10.97 -2.94 -4.40
C GLU A 17 -11.08 -3.31 -5.88
N ARG A 18 -11.34 -2.34 -6.76
CA ARG A 18 -11.36 -2.59 -8.21
C ARG A 18 -10.01 -3.04 -8.74
N HIS A 19 -8.90 -2.46 -8.27
CA HIS A 19 -7.57 -2.90 -8.66
C HIS A 19 -7.28 -4.33 -8.15
N LEU A 20 -7.61 -4.64 -6.89
CA LEU A 20 -7.44 -5.98 -6.35
C LEU A 20 -8.32 -7.03 -7.05
N ALA A 21 -9.54 -6.66 -7.47
CA ALA A 21 -10.40 -7.53 -8.25
C ALA A 21 -9.79 -7.86 -9.63
N ARG A 22 -9.12 -6.89 -10.28
CA ARG A 22 -8.39 -7.15 -11.54
C ARG A 22 -7.21 -8.08 -11.34
N VAL A 23 -6.47 -7.94 -10.23
CA VAL A 23 -5.40 -8.87 -9.86
C VAL A 23 -5.96 -10.28 -9.71
N ALA A 24 -7.04 -10.44 -8.92
CA ALA A 24 -7.66 -11.74 -8.71
C ALA A 24 -8.17 -12.39 -10.00
N GLN A 25 -8.68 -11.61 -10.95
CA GLN A 25 -9.15 -12.10 -12.26
C GLN A 25 -8.01 -12.60 -13.17
N LYS A 26 -6.80 -12.08 -13.00
CA LYS A 26 -5.65 -12.38 -13.87
C LYS A 26 -4.61 -13.29 -13.23
N LEU A 27 -4.72 -13.55 -11.93
CA LEU A 27 -3.89 -14.54 -11.27
C LEU A 27 -4.25 -15.95 -11.79
N PRO A 28 -3.26 -16.75 -12.22
CA PRO A 28 -3.50 -18.11 -12.61
C PRO A 28 -3.79 -18.99 -11.39
N ALA A 29 -4.45 -20.13 -11.62
CA ALA A 29 -4.79 -21.08 -10.56
C ALA A 29 -3.56 -21.67 -9.86
N ARG A 30 -2.42 -21.79 -10.58
CA ARG A 30 -1.16 -22.28 -10.03
C ARG A 30 -0.10 -21.19 -10.11
N PRO A 31 0.62 -20.88 -9.01
CA PRO A 31 1.64 -19.83 -9.01
C PRO A 31 2.72 -19.98 -10.10
N GLN A 32 3.11 -21.23 -10.44
CA GLN A 32 4.10 -21.48 -11.49
C GLN A 32 3.67 -21.06 -12.90
N ASP A 33 2.38 -20.77 -13.10
CA ASP A 33 1.84 -20.34 -14.40
C ASP A 33 1.91 -18.82 -14.56
N LEU A 34 2.24 -18.05 -13.50
CA LEU A 34 2.45 -16.61 -13.60
C LEU A 34 3.84 -16.35 -14.20
N ARG A 35 3.91 -16.26 -15.52
CA ARG A 35 5.17 -16.15 -16.27
C ARG A 35 5.52 -14.70 -16.60
N PRO A 36 6.81 -14.30 -16.52
CA PRO A 36 7.25 -12.98 -16.95
C PRO A 36 6.89 -12.70 -18.41
N SER A 37 6.72 -11.42 -18.75
CA SER A 37 6.45 -10.94 -20.12
C SER A 37 5.18 -11.54 -20.75
N THR A 38 4.14 -11.73 -19.94
CA THR A 38 2.80 -12.10 -20.41
C THR A 38 1.82 -11.01 -20.04
N ASP A 39 0.79 -10.81 -20.87
CA ASP A 39 -0.25 -9.81 -20.63
C ASP A 39 -0.90 -9.96 -19.25
N ASP A 40 -1.16 -11.20 -18.82
CA ASP A 40 -1.76 -11.46 -17.52
C ASP A 40 -0.84 -11.04 -16.36
N THR A 41 0.47 -11.33 -16.46
CA THR A 41 1.46 -10.88 -15.47
C THR A 41 1.60 -9.36 -15.45
N ASP A 42 1.60 -8.71 -16.62
CA ASP A 42 1.69 -7.25 -16.71
C ASP A 42 0.46 -6.58 -16.08
N VAL A 43 -0.74 -7.13 -16.31
CA VAL A 43 -1.98 -6.66 -15.67
C VAL A 43 -1.93 -6.86 -14.16
N VAL A 44 -1.45 -8.01 -13.66
CA VAL A 44 -1.29 -8.27 -12.23
C VAL A 44 -0.35 -7.23 -11.60
N ILE A 45 0.83 -7.02 -12.18
CA ILE A 45 1.82 -6.06 -11.66
C ILE A 45 1.25 -4.63 -11.67
N LEU A 46 0.67 -4.20 -12.80
CA LEU A 46 0.10 -2.87 -12.94
C LEU A 46 -0.98 -2.60 -11.89
N HIS A 47 -1.94 -3.50 -11.74
CA HIS A 47 -3.04 -3.28 -10.81
C HIS A 47 -2.60 -3.40 -9.35
N LEU A 48 -1.63 -4.25 -9.01
CA LEU A 48 -1.02 -4.26 -7.68
C LEU A 48 -0.34 -2.93 -7.36
N TRP A 49 0.45 -2.39 -8.29
CA TRP A 49 1.12 -1.10 -8.11
C TRP A 49 0.13 0.04 -7.92
N GLN A 50 -0.95 0.08 -8.70
CA GLN A 50 -2.00 1.10 -8.55
C GLN A 50 -2.70 1.03 -7.19
N ALA A 51 -3.06 -0.19 -6.73
CA ALA A 51 -3.65 -0.37 -5.40
C ALA A 51 -2.71 0.11 -4.28
N ILE A 52 -1.43 -0.26 -4.34
CA ILE A 52 -0.42 0.14 -3.35
C ILE A 52 -0.20 1.65 -3.37
N GLN A 53 -0.15 2.27 -4.55
CA GLN A 53 0.03 3.72 -4.67
C GLN A 53 -1.13 4.49 -4.03
N ILE A 54 -2.37 4.08 -4.26
CA ILE A 54 -3.54 4.73 -3.63
C ILE A 54 -3.43 4.66 -2.10
N VAL A 55 -3.03 3.51 -1.55
CA VAL A 55 -2.85 3.34 -0.10
C VAL A 55 -1.71 4.22 0.44
N ILE A 56 -0.60 4.35 -0.29
CA ILE A 56 0.51 5.25 0.05
C ILE A 56 0.03 6.71 0.04
N ASP A 57 -0.69 7.14 -0.99
CA ASP A 57 -1.17 8.52 -1.12
C ASP A 57 -2.14 8.87 0.01
N MET A 58 -3.02 7.94 0.38
CA MET A 58 -3.86 8.08 1.56
C MET A 58 -3.02 8.20 2.83
N ALA A 59 -2.00 7.36 3.02
CA ALA A 59 -1.16 7.45 4.22
C ALA A 59 -0.42 8.80 4.32
N LEU A 60 0.17 9.27 3.22
CA LEU A 60 0.84 10.56 3.16
C LEU A 60 -0.14 11.71 3.44
N SER A 61 -1.30 11.70 2.81
CA SER A 61 -2.35 12.71 3.02
C SER A 61 -2.84 12.73 4.47
N ALA A 62 -3.03 11.55 5.07
CA ALA A 62 -3.41 11.42 6.48
C ALA A 62 -2.37 12.02 7.42
N CYS A 63 -1.07 11.78 7.19
CA CYS A 63 0.00 12.38 7.99
C CYS A 63 -0.06 13.91 7.98
N VAL A 64 -0.31 14.52 6.82
CA VAL A 64 -0.44 15.99 6.69
C VAL A 64 -1.70 16.48 7.43
N ARG A 65 -2.86 15.85 7.18
CA ARG A 65 -4.14 16.25 7.78
C ARG A 65 -4.16 16.10 9.31
N LEU A 66 -3.43 15.11 9.84
CA LEU A 66 -3.30 14.85 11.28
C LEU A 66 -2.12 15.58 11.93
N ASN A 67 -1.38 16.40 11.16
CA ASN A 67 -0.21 17.14 11.62
C ASN A 67 0.89 16.24 12.26
N LEU A 68 1.14 15.05 11.68
CA LEU A 68 2.14 14.07 12.15
C LEU A 68 3.56 14.34 11.61
N GLY A 69 3.75 15.50 10.97
CA GLY A 69 4.96 15.86 10.24
C GLY A 69 5.05 15.22 8.85
N ALA A 70 5.93 15.76 8.02
CA ALA A 70 6.19 15.24 6.68
C ALA A 70 6.94 13.89 6.76
N PRO A 71 6.41 12.81 6.16
CA PRO A 71 7.12 11.53 6.13
C PRO A 71 8.40 11.59 5.28
N GLY A 72 9.48 10.95 5.75
CA GLY A 72 10.74 10.83 5.01
C GLY A 72 10.70 9.83 3.84
N GLY A 73 9.60 9.10 3.70
CA GLY A 73 9.34 8.12 2.64
C GLY A 73 8.02 7.38 2.87
N TYR A 74 7.63 6.51 1.94
CA TYR A 74 6.33 5.80 2.02
C TYR A 74 6.18 4.94 3.29
N ALA A 75 7.24 4.21 3.63
CA ALA A 75 7.34 3.41 4.84
C ALA A 75 7.16 4.22 6.14
N ASP A 76 7.69 5.45 6.16
CA ASP A 76 7.61 6.34 7.32
C ASP A 76 6.18 6.82 7.56
N ALA A 77 5.38 6.99 6.51
CA ALA A 77 3.97 7.36 6.63
C ALA A 77 3.16 6.31 7.41
N PHE A 78 3.34 5.03 7.10
CA PHE A 78 2.65 3.93 7.81
C PHE A 78 3.10 3.84 9.27
N THR A 79 4.41 3.97 9.52
CA THR A 79 4.97 3.99 10.88
C THR A 79 4.38 5.12 11.72
N LYS A 80 4.28 6.34 11.16
CA LYS A 80 3.67 7.50 11.83
C LYS A 80 2.19 7.28 12.16
N LEU A 81 1.43 6.69 11.24
CA LEU A 81 0.01 6.39 11.47
C LEU A 81 -0.20 5.30 12.52
N ALA A 82 0.67 4.28 12.56
CA ALA A 82 0.64 3.26 13.60
C ALA A 82 0.98 3.84 14.97
N ALA A 83 2.02 4.67 15.06
CA ALA A 83 2.40 5.36 16.30
C ALA A 83 1.29 6.30 16.81
N ALA A 84 0.51 6.89 15.90
CA ALA A 84 -0.64 7.73 16.23
C ALA A 84 -1.95 6.93 16.49
N GLY A 85 -1.91 5.60 16.44
CA GLY A 85 -3.04 4.72 16.75
C GLY A 85 -4.10 4.58 15.63
N PHE A 86 -3.79 5.04 14.41
CA PHE A 86 -4.69 4.94 13.25
C PHE A 86 -4.51 3.64 12.45
N LEU A 87 -3.39 2.95 12.63
CA LEU A 87 -3.12 1.64 12.05
C LEU A 87 -2.63 0.69 13.14
N GLU A 88 -3.02 -0.58 13.04
CA GLU A 88 -2.34 -1.61 13.80
C GLU A 88 -0.89 -1.76 13.32
N ALA A 89 0.03 -2.00 14.26
CA ALA A 89 1.44 -2.22 13.93
C ALA A 89 1.63 -3.36 12.91
N SER A 90 0.87 -4.45 13.08
CA SER A 90 0.92 -5.59 12.15
C SER A 90 0.51 -5.23 10.71
N LEU A 91 -0.44 -4.31 10.56
CA LEU A 91 -0.89 -3.83 9.25
C LEU A 91 0.14 -2.86 8.66
N SER A 92 0.69 -1.97 9.47
CA SER A 92 1.79 -1.08 9.08
C SER A 92 2.96 -1.88 8.51
N ASP A 93 3.36 -2.98 9.15
CA ASP A 93 4.45 -3.84 8.67
C ASP A 93 4.13 -4.49 7.32
N ARG A 94 2.90 -4.95 7.11
CA ARG A 94 2.49 -5.52 5.81
C ARG A 94 2.47 -4.46 4.70
N LEU A 95 1.99 -3.25 5.00
CA LEU A 95 1.96 -2.13 4.07
C LEU A 95 3.37 -1.62 3.73
N PHE A 96 4.28 -1.65 4.72
CA PHE A 96 5.70 -1.43 4.49
C PHE A 96 6.24 -2.39 3.42
N GLN A 97 6.03 -3.71 3.59
CA GLN A 97 6.53 -4.71 2.64
C GLN A 97 5.89 -4.53 1.25
N ALA A 98 4.59 -4.21 1.21
CA ALA A 98 3.89 -3.92 -0.04
C ALA A 98 4.47 -2.68 -0.75
N SER A 99 4.85 -1.63 -0.02
CA SER A 99 5.48 -0.45 -0.61
C SER A 99 6.83 -0.76 -1.29
N GLY A 100 7.54 -1.80 -0.84
CA GLY A 100 8.75 -2.31 -1.49
C GLY A 100 8.51 -2.85 -2.90
N LEU A 101 7.30 -3.33 -3.21
CA LEU A 101 6.92 -3.75 -4.56
C LEU A 101 6.85 -2.55 -5.54
N ARG A 102 6.58 -1.34 -5.03
CA ARG A 102 6.51 -0.11 -5.84
C ARG A 102 7.89 0.48 -6.12
N THR A 103 8.78 0.43 -5.13
CA THR A 103 10.12 1.04 -5.20
C THR A 103 11.20 0.09 -5.71
N GLY A 104 10.91 -1.21 -5.78
CA GLY A 104 11.93 -2.25 -6.04
C GLY A 104 12.86 -2.49 -4.85
N GLN A 105 12.62 -1.83 -3.72
CA GLN A 105 13.45 -1.92 -2.52
C GLN A 105 12.71 -2.74 -1.44
N LEU A 106 12.87 -4.06 -1.49
CA LEU A 106 12.51 -4.96 -0.39
C LEU A 106 13.67 -5.01 0.61
N GLN A 107 13.85 -3.97 1.42
CA GLN A 107 14.77 -4.01 2.56
C GLN A 107 13.99 -3.85 3.85
N ARG A 108 14.15 -4.82 4.78
CA ARG A 108 13.59 -4.73 6.13
C ARG A 108 14.17 -3.49 6.84
N PRO A 109 13.36 -2.73 7.59
CA PRO A 109 13.91 -1.74 8.50
C PRO A 109 14.73 -2.50 9.54
N ASP A 110 16.01 -2.17 9.66
CA ASP A 110 16.91 -2.75 10.63
C ASP A 110 16.39 -2.42 12.04
N SER A 111 15.94 -3.44 12.77
CA SER A 111 15.46 -3.34 14.15
C SER A 111 16.58 -3.10 15.17
N ARG A 112 17.68 -2.45 14.76
CA ARG A 112 18.84 -2.09 15.58
C ARG A 112 19.22 -0.63 15.42
N ARG A 113 18.37 0.28 15.89
CA ARG A 113 18.81 1.53 16.51
C ARG A 113 17.92 1.82 17.71
N ARG A 114 18.27 1.18 18.83
CA ARG A 114 18.03 1.70 20.17
C ARG A 114 19.24 2.54 20.55
#